data_AF-A0A7Y2NFM0-F1
#
_entry.id   AF-A0A7Y2NFM0-F1
#
_cell.length_a   1.000
_cell.length_b   1.000
_cell.length_c   1.000
_cell.angle_alpha   90.00
_cell.angle_beta   90.00
_cell.angle_gamma   90.00
#
_symmetry.space_group_name_H-M   'P 1'
#
loop_
_entity.id
_entity.type
_entity.pdbx_description
1 polymer ?
#
loop_
_entity_poly.entity_id
_entity_poly.type
_entity_poly.pdbx_seq_one_letter_code
_entity_poly.pdbx_strand_id
1 'polypeptide(L)'
;MGGRDDDGPIFPVGPVDARLPVQEQVLGVETPSGGFVAFPVEVALATLASGDTVEFGGVVVVADGDGLRAASASGEPLATSQSFWFAWSQFHPGTEVWAP
;
A
#
# COMPACT_ATOMS: atom_id res chain seq x y z
N MET A 1 -28.09 33.43 -17.73
CA MET A 1 -26.68 33.68 -17.35
C MET A 1 -26.50 32.98 -16.01
N GLY A 2 -26.10 31.71 -15.94
CA GLY A 2 -24.84 31.12 -16.42
C GLY A 2 -23.96 30.93 -15.18
N GLY A 3 -24.26 29.87 -14.41
CA GLY A 3 -23.70 29.60 -13.09
C GLY A 3 -22.20 29.30 -13.15
N ARG A 4 -21.51 29.53 -12.03
CA ARG A 4 -20.09 29.18 -11.81
C ARG A 4 -19.94 27.66 -11.53
N ASP A 5 -20.77 26.84 -12.14
CA ASP A 5 -20.92 25.41 -11.86
C ASP A 5 -20.29 24.52 -12.95
N ASP A 6 -19.40 25.07 -13.79
CA ASP A 6 -18.87 24.39 -14.99
C ASP A 6 -17.36 24.09 -14.99
N ASP A 7 -16.63 24.39 -13.91
CA ASP A 7 -15.21 24.03 -13.80
C ASP A 7 -15.00 23.12 -12.60
N GLY A 8 -14.80 21.83 -12.91
CA GLY A 8 -14.43 20.79 -11.95
C GLY A 8 -13.23 21.16 -11.07
N PRO A 9 -12.88 20.30 -10.10
CA PRO A 9 -11.90 20.65 -9.08
C PRO A 9 -10.59 21.18 -9.69
N ILE A 10 -10.17 22.37 -9.23
CA ILE A 10 -8.95 23.10 -9.64
C ILE A 10 -7.67 22.25 -9.49
N PHE A 11 -7.76 21.16 -8.74
CA PHE A 11 -6.78 20.09 -8.73
C PHE A 11 -7.46 18.83 -9.29
N PRO A 12 -7.27 18.49 -10.57
CA PRO A 12 -7.61 17.16 -11.04
C PRO A 12 -6.71 16.21 -10.24
N VAL A 13 -7.27 15.58 -9.22
CA VAL A 13 -6.67 14.35 -8.71
C VAL A 13 -6.66 13.45 -9.95
N GLY A 14 -5.46 13.14 -10.48
CA GLY A 14 -5.31 12.15 -11.54
C GLY A 14 -6.02 10.84 -11.15
N PRO A 15 -6.15 9.84 -12.03
CA PRO A 15 -6.90 8.62 -11.74
C PRO A 15 -6.50 8.07 -10.37
N VAL A 16 -7.39 8.31 -9.41
CA VAL A 16 -7.15 7.94 -8.02
C VAL A 16 -7.39 6.46 -7.99
N ASP A 17 -6.40 5.73 -7.51
CA ASP A 17 -6.56 4.30 -7.43
C ASP A 17 -7.60 3.97 -6.35
N ALA A 18 -8.80 3.63 -6.79
CA ALA A 18 -9.96 3.41 -5.92
C ALA A 18 -9.86 2.13 -5.07
N ARG A 19 -8.76 1.37 -5.19
CA ARG A 19 -8.52 0.16 -4.38
C ARG A 19 -8.37 0.49 -2.89
N LEU A 20 -7.81 1.65 -2.55
CA LEU A 20 -7.65 2.12 -1.16
C LEU A 20 -7.94 3.62 -1.02
N PRO A 21 -8.29 4.10 0.19
CA PRO A 21 -8.38 5.52 0.47
C PRO A 21 -7.08 6.25 0.16
N VAL A 22 -7.14 7.47 -0.39
CA VAL A 22 -5.94 8.22 -0.79
C VAL A 22 -4.95 8.47 0.36
N GLN A 23 -5.47 8.69 1.57
CA GLN A 23 -4.67 8.93 2.77
C GLN A 23 -4.30 7.64 3.50
N GLU A 24 -4.63 6.47 2.96
CA GLU A 24 -4.25 5.19 3.55
C GLU A 24 -2.72 5.08 3.56
N GLN A 25 -2.14 4.68 4.69
CA GLN A 25 -0.72 4.39 4.76
C GLN A 25 -0.49 2.96 4.29
N VAL A 26 0.42 2.79 3.33
CA VAL A 26 0.80 1.49 2.80
C VAL A 26 2.28 1.24 3.00
N LEU A 27 2.62 0.01 3.33
CA LEU A 27 3.97 -0.52 3.21
C LEU A 27 4.12 -1.10 1.80
N GLY A 28 4.82 -0.37 0.94
CA GLY A 28 5.23 -0.84 -0.36
C GLY A 28 6.44 -1.77 -0.26
N VAL A 29 6.38 -2.92 -0.90
CA VAL A 29 7.44 -3.93 -0.89
C VAL A 29 7.71 -4.38 -2.32
N GLU A 30 8.98 -4.45 -2.70
CA GLU A 30 9.40 -5.10 -3.94
C GLU A 30 9.48 -6.61 -3.71
N THR A 31 8.76 -7.39 -4.51
CA THR A 31 8.76 -8.85 -4.41
C THR A 31 10.04 -9.42 -5.01
N PRO A 32 10.48 -10.62 -4.57
CA PRO A 32 11.62 -11.31 -5.19
C PRO A 32 11.44 -11.59 -6.70
N SER A 33 10.20 -11.54 -7.20
CA SER A 33 9.87 -11.72 -8.61
C SER A 33 9.92 -10.40 -9.43
N GLY A 34 10.24 -9.27 -8.81
CA GLY A 34 10.33 -7.95 -9.47
C GLY A 34 9.00 -7.20 -9.57
N GLY A 35 7.97 -7.64 -8.84
CA GLY A 35 6.69 -6.94 -8.71
C GLY A 35 6.66 -6.01 -7.49
N PHE A 36 5.58 -5.25 -7.33
CA PHE A 36 5.36 -4.41 -6.15
C PHE A 36 4.07 -4.85 -5.46
N VAL A 37 4.11 -4.91 -4.13
CA VAL A 37 2.94 -5.19 -3.30
C VAL A 37 2.80 -4.09 -2.27
N ALA A 38 1.59 -3.58 -2.12
CA ALA A 38 1.21 -2.62 -1.09
C ALA A 38 0.42 -3.32 0.01
N PHE A 39 0.87 -3.18 1.25
CA PHE A 39 0.17 -3.67 2.43
C PHE A 39 -0.38 -2.47 3.22
N PRO A 40 -1.71 -2.32 3.38
CA PRO A 40 -2.26 -1.28 4.25
C PRO A 40 -1.76 -1.48 5.68
N VAL A 41 -1.11 -0.47 6.24
CA VAL A 41 -0.34 -0.59 7.49
C VAL A 41 -1.26 -0.93 8.66
N GLU A 42 -2.38 -0.21 8.79
CA GLU A 42 -3.33 -0.41 9.89
C GLU A 42 -3.96 -1.80 9.84
N VAL A 43 -4.35 -2.25 8.64
CA VAL A 43 -4.94 -3.58 8.43
C VAL A 43 -3.93 -4.68 8.72
N ALA A 44 -2.70 -4.56 8.19
CA ALA A 44 -1.65 -5.54 8.43
C ALA A 44 -1.29 -5.66 9.92
N LEU A 45 -1.19 -4.53 10.64
CA LEU A 45 -0.97 -4.54 12.08
C LEU A 45 -2.14 -5.20 12.83
N ALA A 46 -3.38 -4.91 12.46
CA ALA A 46 -4.56 -5.52 13.07
C ALA A 46 -4.62 -7.04 12.84
N THR A 47 -4.27 -7.51 11.64
CA THR A 47 -4.15 -8.94 11.30
C THR A 47 -3.07 -9.61 12.14
N LEU A 48 -1.87 -9.03 12.22
CA LEU A 48 -0.78 -9.53 13.06
C LEU A 48 -1.15 -9.54 14.55
N ALA A 49 -1.85 -8.53 15.03
CA ALA A 49 -2.34 -8.45 16.41
C ALA A 49 -3.40 -9.51 16.73
N SER A 50 -4.15 -9.96 15.73
CA SER A 50 -5.13 -11.05 15.85
C SER A 50 -4.46 -12.44 15.89
N GLY A 51 -3.16 -12.52 15.63
CA GLY A 51 -2.39 -13.76 15.56
C GLY A 51 -2.37 -14.40 14.18
N ASP A 52 -2.91 -13.71 13.17
CA ASP A 52 -2.87 -14.13 11.77
C ASP A 52 -1.56 -13.69 11.10
N THR A 53 -1.23 -14.32 9.98
CA THR A 53 -0.03 -14.01 9.19
C THR A 53 -0.37 -13.06 8.05
N VAL A 54 0.50 -12.09 7.80
CA VAL A 54 0.40 -11.20 6.63
C VAL A 54 1.43 -11.66 5.60
N GLU A 55 0.98 -12.35 4.57
CA GLU A 55 1.84 -12.81 3.47
C GLU A 55 1.17 -12.64 2.10
N PHE A 56 1.95 -12.21 1.11
CA PHE A 56 1.48 -12.05 -0.27
C PHE A 56 2.65 -12.07 -1.26
N GLY A 57 2.53 -12.77 -2.39
CA GLY A 57 3.53 -12.72 -3.46
C GLY A 57 4.95 -13.13 -3.04
N GLY A 58 5.10 -14.04 -2.06
CA GLY A 58 6.40 -14.47 -1.51
C GLY A 58 7.02 -13.49 -0.52
N VAL A 59 6.28 -12.45 -0.13
CA VAL A 59 6.60 -11.48 0.91
C VAL A 59 5.83 -11.85 2.18
N VAL A 60 6.53 -11.86 3.31
CA VAL A 60 5.96 -12.00 4.65
C VAL A 60 6.18 -10.69 5.39
N VAL A 61 5.10 -10.09 5.87
CA VAL A 61 5.14 -8.87 6.67
C VAL A 61 5.04 -9.22 8.14
N VAL A 62 5.91 -8.61 8.94
CA VAL A 62 5.93 -8.80 10.39
C VAL A 62 6.00 -7.44 11.09
N ALA A 63 5.45 -7.38 12.30
CA ALA A 63 5.53 -6.18 13.13
C ALA A 63 6.96 -5.95 13.59
N ASP A 64 7.40 -4.68 13.55
CA ASP A 64 8.70 -4.24 14.03
C ASP A 64 8.51 -2.94 14.83
N GLY A 65 8.41 -3.08 16.15
CA GLY A 65 8.02 -1.97 17.02
C GLY A 65 6.63 -1.44 16.68
N ASP A 66 6.54 -0.13 16.43
CA ASP A 66 5.31 0.55 15.96
C ASP A 66 5.12 0.48 14.43
N GLY A 67 6.03 -0.18 13.72
CA GLY A 67 6.05 -0.27 12.26
C GLY A 67 5.87 -1.69 11.74
N LEU A 68 6.07 -1.81 10.43
CA LEU A 68 6.06 -3.06 9.70
C LEU A 68 7.38 -3.23 8.96
N ARG A 69 7.88 -4.46 8.90
CA ARG A 69 8.97 -4.85 8.01
C ARG A 69 8.55 -6.03 7.16
N ALA A 70 9.18 -6.15 6.01
CA ALA A 70 8.94 -7.27 5.10
C ALA A 70 10.18 -8.15 4.99
N ALA A 71 9.95 -9.45 4.87
CA ALA A 71 10.96 -10.45 4.57
C ALA A 71 10.46 -11.38 3.46
N SER A 72 11.37 -12.03 2.75
CA SER A 72 11.00 -13.10 1.82
C SER A 72 10.51 -14.32 2.60
N ALA A 73 9.86 -15.26 1.91
CA ALA A 73 9.53 -16.57 2.47
C ALA A 73 10.75 -17.33 3.06
N SER A 74 11.97 -16.98 2.62
CA SER A 74 13.23 -17.52 3.13
C SER A 74 13.74 -16.81 4.40
N GLY A 75 13.08 -15.73 4.84
CA GLY A 75 13.47 -14.91 5.98
C GLY A 75 14.46 -13.79 5.66
N GLU A 76 14.77 -13.55 4.37
CA GLU A 76 15.67 -12.46 3.96
C GLU A 76 14.94 -11.12 4.01
N PRO A 77 15.49 -10.07 4.64
CA PRO A 77 14.83 -8.77 4.69
C PRO A 77 14.66 -8.18 3.29
N LEU A 78 13.45 -7.71 2.98
CA LEU A 78 13.14 -7.06 1.71
C LEU A 78 13.15 -5.55 1.87
N ALA A 79 13.47 -4.84 0.78
CA ALA A 79 13.36 -3.39 0.74
C ALA A 79 11.89 -2.98 0.90
N THR A 80 11.63 -2.07 1.83
CA THR A 80 10.29 -1.56 2.11
C THR A 80 10.27 -0.04 2.02
N SER A 81 9.12 0.49 1.61
CA SER A 81 8.86 1.92 1.51
C SER A 81 7.49 2.21 2.09
N GLN A 82 7.44 2.89 3.23
CA GLN A 82 6.19 3.34 3.81
C GLN A 82 5.79 4.67 3.16
N SER A 83 4.58 4.76 2.64
CA SER A 83 4.09 5.95 1.95
C SER A 83 2.57 5.99 1.97
N PHE A 84 2.00 7.16 1.68
CA PHE A 84 0.55 7.26 1.45
C PHE A 84 0.18 6.62 0.11
N TRP A 85 -0.99 5.99 0.07
CA TRP A 85 -1.50 5.26 -1.09
C TRP A 85 -1.51 6.12 -2.35
N PHE A 86 -1.97 7.38 -2.25
CA PHE A 86 -2.01 8.28 -3.40
C PHE A 86 -0.64 8.49 -4.05
N ALA A 87 0.44 8.48 -3.27
CA ALA A 87 1.79 8.65 -3.78
C ALA A 87 2.31 7.31 -4.33
N TRP A 88 2.14 6.24 -3.55
CA TRP A 88 2.61 4.91 -3.93
C TRP A 88 1.98 4.43 -5.25
N SER A 89 0.66 4.53 -5.39
CA SER A 89 -0.06 4.07 -6.59
C SER A 89 0.32 4.85 -7.85
N GLN A 90 0.81 6.09 -7.71
CA GLN A 90 1.30 6.91 -8.83
C GLN A 90 2.67 6.45 -9.32
N PHE A 91 3.58 6.07 -8.40
CA PHE A 91 4.90 5.56 -8.76
C PHE A 91 4.87 4.08 -9.15
N HIS A 92 3.92 3.31 -8.61
CA HIS A 92 3.78 1.87 -8.81
C HIS A 92 2.35 1.51 -9.23
N PRO A 93 1.88 1.92 -10.42
CA PRO A 93 0.49 1.67 -10.86
C PRO A 93 0.16 0.16 -11.00
N GLY A 94 1.18 -0.66 -11.26
CA GLY A 94 1.06 -2.12 -11.32
C GLY A 94 1.19 -2.81 -9.96
N THR A 95 1.27 -2.06 -8.85
CA THR A 95 1.35 -2.66 -7.52
C THR A 95 0.13 -3.54 -7.27
N GLU A 96 0.34 -4.72 -6.73
CA GLU A 96 -0.73 -5.51 -6.14
C GLU A 96 -1.05 -4.94 -4.76
N VAL A 97 -2.28 -5.11 -4.31
CA VAL A 97 -2.74 -4.66 -2.99
C VAL A 97 -3.11 -5.90 -2.20
N TRP A 98 -2.44 -6.10 -1.07
CA TRP A 98 -2.80 -7.16 -0.16
C TRP A 98 -4.08 -6.80 0.60
N ALA A 99 -4.95 -7.79 0.78
CA ALA A 99 -6.13 -7.72 1.62
C ALA A 99 -6.17 -8.98 2.52
N PRO A 100 -6.61 -8.85 3.78
CA PRO A 100 -6.71 -9.95 4.73
C PRO A 100 -7.80 -10.97 4.38
#